data_AF-A0A3D1QXN9-F1
#
_entry.id   AF-A0A3D1QXN9-F1
#
_cell.length_a   1.000
_cell.length_b   1.000
_cell.length_c   1.000
_cell.angle_alpha   90.00
_cell.angle_beta   90.00
_cell.angle_gamma   90.00
#
_symmetry.space_group_name_H-M   'P 1'
#
loop_
_entity.id
_entity.type
_entity.pdbx_description
1 polymer ?
#
loop_
_entity_poly.entity_id
_entity_poly.type
_entity_poly.pdbx_seq_one_letter_code
_entity_poly.pdbx_strand_id
1 'polypeptide(L)'
;EVGELAVHGPTTTQEYFARPASTELAKMRDEQGRVWHRMGDLGYFDPQGRLWYCGRKSHRVATKETTHFTDPCENVFNAHPAVYRTALVGVERGGQVEPVLCVELDEASRSASLEAVRRELLALGAACPKTAAVREILFHPGLPVD
;
A
#
# COMPACT_ATOMS: atom_id res chain seq x y z
N GLU A 1 2.30 15.96 -2.86
CA GLU A 1 1.33 15.24 -2.02
C GLU A 1 0.95 13.93 -2.71
N VAL A 2 0.57 12.88 -1.97
CA VAL A 2 0.09 11.62 -2.54
C VAL A 2 -1.37 11.77 -2.97
N GLY A 3 -1.66 11.47 -4.23
CA GLY A 3 -3.00 11.50 -4.80
C GLY A 3 -3.33 10.22 -5.58
N GLU A 4 -4.58 10.12 -6.04
CA GLU A 4 -5.00 9.05 -6.94
C GLU A 4 -4.46 9.30 -8.35
N LEU A 5 -3.84 8.27 -8.93
CA LEU A 5 -3.32 8.31 -10.29
C LEU A 5 -4.48 8.16 -11.27
N ALA A 6 -4.58 9.13 -12.19
CA ALA A 6 -5.55 9.13 -13.27
C ALA A 6 -4.85 9.32 -14.61
N VAL A 7 -5.35 8.65 -15.65
CA VAL A 7 -4.75 8.66 -16.99
C VAL A 7 -5.76 9.08 -18.04
N HIS A 8 -5.27 9.78 -19.06
CA HIS A 8 -6.01 10.13 -20.27
C HIS A 8 -5.12 9.88 -21.49
N GLY A 9 -5.70 9.31 -22.55
CA GLY A 9 -5.04 9.11 -23.82
C GLY A 9 -5.93 8.39 -24.84
N PRO A 10 -5.41 8.12 -26.05
CA PRO A 10 -6.18 7.52 -27.14
C PRO A 10 -6.81 6.16 -26.81
N THR A 11 -6.25 5.45 -25.83
CA THR A 11 -6.70 4.13 -25.38
C THR A 11 -7.60 4.17 -24.14
N THR A 12 -7.87 5.36 -23.58
CA THR A 12 -8.73 5.48 -22.41
C THR A 12 -10.19 5.22 -22.78
N THR A 13 -10.78 4.17 -22.20
CA THR A 13 -12.19 3.85 -22.41
C THR A 13 -13.08 4.95 -21.84
N GLN A 14 -14.18 5.27 -22.53
CA GLN A 14 -15.13 6.29 -22.08
C GLN A 14 -16.06 5.76 -20.98
N GLU A 15 -16.41 4.48 -21.04
CA GLU A 15 -17.36 3.84 -20.12
C GLU A 15 -17.16 2.33 -20.05
N TYR A 16 -17.77 1.71 -19.04
CA TYR A 16 -17.97 0.27 -18.97
C TYR A 16 -19.34 -0.10 -19.56
N PHE A 17 -19.34 -1.12 -20.40
CA PHE A 17 -20.56 -1.62 -21.04
C PHE A 17 -21.61 -2.04 -20.01
N ALA A 18 -22.81 -1.46 -20.10
CA ALA A 18 -23.95 -1.74 -19.23
C ALA A 18 -23.65 -1.63 -17.71
N ARG A 19 -22.67 -0.80 -17.31
CA ARG A 19 -22.26 -0.61 -15.91
C ARG A 19 -22.09 0.88 -15.55
N PRO A 20 -23.18 1.67 -15.52
CA PRO A 20 -23.10 3.12 -15.27
C PRO A 20 -22.46 3.47 -13.92
N ALA A 21 -22.76 2.73 -12.85
CA ALA A 21 -22.15 2.97 -11.54
C ALA A 21 -20.63 2.74 -11.54
N SER A 22 -20.15 1.71 -12.24
CA SER A 22 -18.70 1.48 -12.39
C SER A 22 -18.05 2.57 -13.26
N THR A 23 -18.75 3.05 -14.29
CA THR A 23 -18.30 4.18 -15.11
C THR A 23 -18.13 5.43 -14.25
N GLU A 24 -19.13 5.79 -13.46
CA GLU A 24 -19.09 6.95 -12.57
C GLU A 24 -17.95 6.87 -11.55
N LEU A 25 -17.73 5.69 -10.96
CA LEU A 25 -16.64 5.49 -10.00
C LEU A 25 -15.25 5.61 -10.65
N ALA A 26 -15.09 5.15 -11.88
CA ALA A 26 -13.78 5.01 -12.52
C ALA A 26 -13.44 6.10 -13.54
N LYS A 27 -14.40 6.95 -13.91
CA LYS A 27 -14.25 7.97 -14.94
C LYS A 27 -14.53 9.35 -14.36
N MET A 28 -13.67 10.30 -14.68
CA MET A 28 -13.87 11.72 -14.36
C MET A 28 -13.66 12.57 -15.60
N ARG A 29 -14.24 13.76 -15.63
CA ARG A 29 -14.06 14.72 -16.72
C ARG A 29 -13.32 15.94 -16.22
N ASP A 30 -12.36 16.43 -16.98
CA ASP A 30 -11.75 17.73 -16.72
C ASP A 30 -12.60 18.88 -17.28
N GLU A 31 -12.17 20.12 -17.05
CA GLU A 31 -12.86 21.33 -17.50
C GLU A 31 -13.00 21.42 -19.02
N GLN A 32 -12.14 20.72 -19.77
CA GLN A 32 -12.19 20.65 -21.23
C GLN A 32 -13.03 19.45 -21.72
N GLY A 33 -13.67 18.73 -20.81
CA GLY A 33 -14.55 17.59 -21.12
C GLY A 33 -13.82 16.28 -21.43
N ARG A 34 -12.49 16.23 -21.30
CA ARG A 34 -11.71 15.00 -21.56
C ARG A 34 -11.99 13.97 -20.48
N VAL A 35 -12.14 12.71 -20.89
CA VAL A 35 -12.35 11.59 -19.96
C VAL A 35 -11.02 11.09 -19.43
N TRP A 36 -10.90 11.07 -18.10
CA TRP A 36 -9.79 10.49 -17.37
C TRP A 36 -10.25 9.22 -16.68
N HIS A 37 -9.39 8.20 -16.67
CA HIS A 37 -9.63 6.97 -15.93
C HIS A 37 -8.88 6.98 -14.60
N ARG A 38 -9.62 6.77 -13.51
CA ARG A 38 -9.10 6.62 -12.16
C ARG A 38 -8.59 5.19 -11.98
N MET A 39 -7.28 5.03 -11.81
CA MET A 39 -6.65 3.70 -11.78
C MET A 39 -6.91 2.96 -10.45
N GLY A 40 -7.33 3.68 -9.41
CA GLY A 40 -7.36 3.17 -8.04
C GLY A 40 -5.97 3.00 -7.43
N ASP A 41 -4.94 3.54 -8.08
CA ASP A 41 -3.56 3.56 -7.62
C ASP A 41 -3.21 4.90 -7.00
N LEU A 42 -2.31 4.90 -6.03
CA LEU A 42 -1.87 6.10 -5.33
C LEU A 42 -0.42 6.41 -5.71
N GLY A 43 -0.08 7.70 -5.79
CA GLY A 43 1.28 8.13 -6.04
C GLY A 43 1.45 9.63 -6.03
N TYR A 44 2.69 10.08 -6.27
CA TYR A 44 3.02 11.50 -6.36
C TYR A 44 4.15 11.74 -7.35
N PHE A 45 4.26 12.97 -7.85
CA PHE A 45 5.43 13.42 -8.61
C PHE A 45 6.43 14.08 -7.67
N ASP A 46 7.71 13.72 -7.80
CA ASP A 46 8.79 14.40 -7.10
C ASP A 46 9.22 15.70 -7.81
N PRO A 47 10.13 16.50 -7.24
CA PRO A 47 10.57 17.76 -7.86
C PRO A 47 11.31 17.58 -9.21
N GLN A 48 11.70 16.36 -9.57
CA GLN A 48 12.30 16.04 -10.87
C GLN A 48 11.26 15.56 -11.90
N GLY A 49 9.98 15.52 -11.52
CA GLY A 49 8.90 15.05 -12.39
C GLY A 49 8.82 13.52 -12.50
N ARG A 50 9.46 12.76 -11.60
CA ARG A 50 9.33 11.29 -11.57
C ARG A 50 8.09 10.90 -10.79
N LEU A 51 7.36 9.91 -11.31
CA LEU A 51 6.21 9.33 -10.64
C LEU A 51 6.65 8.27 -9.61
N TRP A 52 6.21 8.44 -8.37
CA TRP A 52 6.40 7.49 -7.28
C TRP A 52 5.10 6.78 -6.96
N TYR A 53 5.10 5.45 -7.10
CA TYR A 53 3.97 4.58 -6.75
C TYR A 53 3.87 4.38 -5.24
N CYS A 54 2.65 4.38 -4.71
CA CYS A 54 2.36 4.29 -3.28
C CYS A 54 1.32 3.20 -2.95
N GLY A 55 1.03 2.29 -3.88
CA GLY A 55 0.10 1.20 -3.67
C GLY A 55 -1.34 1.49 -4.09
N ARG A 56 -2.22 0.54 -3.75
CA ARG A 56 -3.63 0.59 -4.11
C ARG A 56 -4.40 1.45 -3.12
N LYS A 57 -5.26 2.32 -3.64
CA LYS A 57 -6.19 3.13 -2.84
C LYS A 57 -7.03 2.26 -1.92
N SER A 58 -7.51 1.12 -2.39
CA SER A 58 -8.33 0.18 -1.61
C SER A 58 -7.57 -0.49 -0.46
N HIS A 59 -6.23 -0.58 -0.51
CA HIS A 59 -5.44 -1.33 0.48
C HIS A 59 -4.82 -0.43 1.56
N ARG A 60 -4.90 0.90 1.40
CA ARG A 60 -4.37 1.85 2.38
C ARG A 60 -4.95 1.58 3.78
N VAL A 61 -4.11 1.71 4.80
CA VAL A 61 -4.55 1.59 6.20
C VAL A 61 -4.78 2.98 6.75
N ALA A 62 -6.05 3.37 6.89
CA ALA A 62 -6.43 4.66 7.46
C ALA A 62 -6.68 4.52 8.96
N THR A 63 -5.75 5.03 9.78
CA THR A 63 -5.93 5.12 11.24
C THR A 63 -6.56 6.47 11.61
N LYS A 64 -6.74 6.74 12.91
CA LYS A 64 -7.24 8.05 13.38
C LYS A 64 -6.23 9.17 13.14
N GLU A 65 -4.95 8.84 13.18
CA GLU A 65 -3.83 9.79 13.12
C GLU A 65 -3.39 10.06 11.69
N THR A 66 -3.33 9.02 10.84
CA THR A 66 -2.79 9.14 9.50
C THR A 66 -3.25 8.02 8.57
N THR A 67 -2.95 8.18 7.28
CA THR A 67 -3.10 7.11 6.28
C THR A 67 -1.72 6.51 5.99
N HIS A 68 -1.60 5.20 6.20
CA HIS A 68 -0.46 4.42 5.77
C HIS A 68 -0.68 3.91 4.36
N PHE A 69 0.19 4.34 3.44
CA PHE A 69 0.27 3.81 2.09
C PHE A 69 1.09 2.53 2.12
N THR A 70 0.58 1.45 1.52
CA THR A 70 1.11 0.09 1.67
C THR A 70 2.54 -0.01 1.18
N ASP A 71 2.81 0.26 -0.10
CA ASP A 71 4.15 0.09 -0.69
C ASP A 71 5.23 0.91 0.02
N PRO A 72 5.03 2.22 0.34
CA PRO A 72 6.05 2.98 1.06
C PRO A 72 6.31 2.47 2.47
N CYS A 73 5.35 1.82 3.12
CA CYS A 73 5.50 1.24 4.46
C CYS A 73 6.15 -0.14 4.38
N GLU A 74 5.63 -1.03 3.54
CA GLU A 74 6.12 -2.38 3.31
C GLU A 74 7.59 -2.38 2.85
N ASN A 75 7.96 -1.45 1.96
CA ASN A 75 9.35 -1.33 1.47
C ASN A 75 10.36 -0.98 2.58
N VAL A 76 9.92 -0.38 3.69
CA VAL A 76 10.79 -0.21 4.87
C VAL A 76 11.19 -1.57 5.44
N PHE A 77 10.23 -2.49 5.55
CA PHE A 77 10.45 -3.82 6.12
C PHE A 77 11.04 -4.81 5.11
N ASN A 78 10.70 -4.69 3.83
CA ASN A 78 11.26 -5.52 2.75
C ASN A 78 12.77 -5.30 2.55
N ALA A 79 13.33 -4.22 3.10
CA ALA A 79 14.78 -3.99 3.13
C ALA A 79 15.52 -4.91 4.13
N HIS A 80 14.80 -5.60 5.01
CA HIS A 80 15.39 -6.50 6.00
C HIS A 80 15.88 -7.81 5.34
N PRO A 81 17.13 -8.27 5.58
CA PRO A 81 17.70 -9.43 4.87
C PRO A 81 16.93 -10.75 5.04
N ALA A 82 16.23 -10.93 6.16
CA ALA A 82 15.43 -12.12 6.43
C ALA A 82 14.01 -12.10 5.81
N VAL A 83 13.57 -10.96 5.29
CA VAL A 83 12.20 -10.78 4.78
C VAL A 83 12.17 -11.01 3.28
N TYR A 84 11.28 -11.90 2.84
CA TYR A 84 11.00 -12.06 1.42
C TYR A 84 10.04 -10.98 0.93
N ARG A 85 8.93 -10.80 1.66
CA ARG A 85 7.93 -9.76 1.40
C ARG A 85 7.05 -9.52 2.62
N THR A 86 6.37 -8.39 2.60
CA THR A 86 5.42 -8.00 3.64
C THR A 86 4.08 -7.57 3.05
N ALA A 87 3.06 -7.59 3.89
CA ALA A 87 1.77 -6.97 3.61
C ALA A 87 1.33 -6.17 4.83
N LEU A 88 1.05 -4.89 4.64
CA LEU A 88 0.47 -4.03 5.66
C LEU A 88 -1.06 -4.12 5.59
N VAL A 89 -1.67 -4.46 6.72
CA VAL A 89 -3.13 -4.58 6.83
C VAL A 89 -3.66 -3.73 7.98
N GLY A 90 -4.90 -3.27 7.85
CA GLY A 90 -5.63 -2.59 8.91
C GLY A 90 -6.49 -3.59 9.67
N VAL A 91 -6.32 -3.68 10.99
CA VAL A 91 -7.13 -4.54 11.86
C VAL A 91 -8.00 -3.66 12.74
N GLU A 92 -9.32 -3.89 12.73
CA GLU A 92 -10.24 -3.15 13.58
C GLU A 92 -10.27 -3.74 15.00
N ARG A 93 -9.91 -2.92 16.00
CA ARG A 93 -9.96 -3.25 17.42
C ARG A 93 -10.60 -2.10 18.19
N GLY A 94 -11.68 -2.37 18.92
CA GLY A 94 -12.35 -1.35 19.74
C GLY A 94 -12.80 -0.11 18.96
N GLY A 95 -13.23 -0.29 17.70
CA GLY A 95 -13.65 0.81 16.81
C GLY A 95 -12.49 1.68 16.28
N GLN A 96 -11.26 1.17 16.31
CA GLN A 96 -10.08 1.82 15.75
C GLN A 96 -9.37 0.85 14.80
N VAL A 97 -8.84 1.37 13.70
CA VAL A 97 -8.01 0.59 12.78
C VAL A 97 -6.56 0.72 13.22
N GLU A 98 -5.91 -0.40 13.48
CA GLU A 98 -4.50 -0.49 13.83
C GLU A 98 -3.71 -1.12 12.67
N PRO A 99 -2.50 -0.59 12.34
CA PRO A 99 -1.67 -1.15 11.29
C PRO A 99 -0.90 -2.37 11.80
N VAL A 100 -1.07 -3.51 11.13
CA VAL A 100 -0.41 -4.78 11.42
C VAL A 100 0.41 -5.22 10.21
N LEU A 101 1.63 -5.70 10.43
CA LEU A 101 2.52 -6.17 9.38
C LEU A 101 2.51 -7.69 9.31
N CYS A 102 2.06 -8.24 8.19
CA CYS A 102 2.24 -9.65 7.86
C CYS A 102 3.58 -9.82 7.15
N VAL A 103 4.36 -10.83 7.54
CA VAL A 103 5.72 -11.06 7.06
C VAL A 103 5.87 -12.49 6.56
N GLU A 104 6.34 -12.62 5.33
CA GLU A 104 6.86 -13.87 4.79
C GLU A 104 8.39 -13.81 4.80
N LEU A 105 9.02 -14.80 5.41
CA LEU A 105 10.48 -14.87 5.49
C LEU A 105 11.07 -15.44 4.21
N ASP A 106 12.29 -14.98 3.91
CA ASP A 106 13.12 -15.58 2.87
C ASP A 106 13.40 -17.05 3.20
N GLU A 107 13.49 -17.90 2.17
CA GLU A 107 13.72 -19.34 2.34
C GLU A 107 14.99 -19.63 3.13
N ALA A 108 16.06 -18.86 2.89
CA ALA A 108 17.32 -18.98 3.60
C ALA A 108 17.21 -18.61 5.10
N SER A 109 16.16 -17.88 5.47
CA SER A 109 15.92 -17.38 6.83
C SER A 109 14.79 -18.13 7.57
N ARG A 110 14.24 -19.20 7.00
CA ARG A 110 13.15 -19.98 7.64
C ARG A 110 13.52 -20.60 8.98
N SER A 111 14.81 -20.89 9.20
CA SER A 111 15.33 -21.42 10.48
C SER A 111 15.78 -20.31 11.44
N ALA A 112 15.69 -19.05 11.05
CA ALA A 112 16.06 -17.93 11.91
C ALA A 112 15.14 -17.84 13.13
N SER A 113 15.65 -17.23 14.20
CA SER A 113 14.84 -16.94 15.38
C SER A 113 13.78 -15.89 15.04
N LEU A 114 12.51 -16.30 15.03
CA LEU A 114 11.38 -15.38 14.78
C LEU A 114 11.34 -14.21 15.77
N GLU A 115 11.74 -14.44 17.02
CA GLU A 115 11.81 -13.38 18.03
C GLU A 115 12.92 -12.37 17.74
N ALA A 116 14.07 -12.81 17.25
CA ALA A 116 15.14 -11.90 16.82
C ALA A 116 14.70 -11.05 15.63
N VAL A 117 14.15 -11.68 14.58
CA VAL A 117 13.65 -10.99 13.39
C VAL A 117 12.52 -10.03 13.74
N ARG A 118 11.58 -10.43 14.60
CA ARG A 118 10.50 -9.56 15.10
C ARG A 118 11.06 -8.30 15.75
N ARG A 119 12.03 -8.44 16.64
CA ARG A 119 12.66 -7.31 17.34
C ARG A 119 13.36 -6.37 16.36
N GLU A 120 14.07 -6.92 15.38
CA GLU A 120 14.76 -6.15 14.33
C GLU A 120 13.77 -5.37 13.46
N LEU A 121 12.68 -6.01 13.03
CA LEU A 121 11.63 -5.36 12.26
C LEU A 121 10.89 -4.28 13.05
N LEU A 122 10.58 -4.50 14.34
CA LEU A 122 9.99 -3.47 15.19
C LEU A 122 10.93 -2.26 15.36
N ALA A 123 12.23 -2.51 15.51
CA ALA A 123 13.22 -1.43 15.57
C ALA A 123 13.30 -0.65 14.25
N LEU A 124 13.28 -1.36 13.11
CA LEU A 124 13.29 -0.78 11.77
C LEU A 124 12.04 0.08 11.50
N GLY A 125 10.87 -0.42 11.90
CA GLY A 125 9.60 0.32 11.82
C GLY A 125 9.59 1.56 12.71
N ALA A 126 10.05 1.45 13.96
CA ALA A 126 10.12 2.57 14.89
C ALA A 126 11.06 3.69 14.45
N ALA A 127 12.13 3.36 13.71
CA ALA A 127 13.08 4.32 13.17
C ALA A 127 12.53 5.14 11.99
N CYS A 128 11.39 4.76 11.40
CA CYS A 128 10.83 5.42 10.23
C CYS A 128 9.46 6.04 10.55
N PRO A 129 9.27 7.38 10.42
CA PRO A 129 8.03 8.04 10.82
C PRO A 129 6.74 7.48 10.20
N LYS A 130 6.82 6.95 8.97
CA LYS A 130 5.66 6.37 8.26
C LYS A 130 5.21 5.00 8.79
N THR A 131 6.09 4.28 9.49
CA THR A 131 5.85 2.93 10.01
C THR A 131 5.97 2.85 11.53
N ALA A 132 6.25 3.95 12.22
CA ALA A 132 6.37 4.00 13.68
C ALA A 132 5.10 3.56 14.45
N ALA A 133 3.94 3.57 13.78
CA ALA A 133 2.68 3.06 14.34
C ALA A 133 2.52 1.53 14.23
N VAL A 134 3.34 0.86 13.43
CA VAL A 134 3.31 -0.60 13.25
C VAL A 134 3.97 -1.26 14.47
N ARG A 135 3.14 -1.84 15.35
CA ARG A 135 3.57 -2.44 16.62
C ARG A 135 3.36 -3.95 16.69
N GLU A 136 2.64 -4.51 15.72
CA GLU A 136 2.32 -5.92 15.64
C GLU A 136 2.87 -6.51 14.34
N ILE A 137 3.54 -7.65 14.46
CA ILE A 137 4.13 -8.40 13.35
C ILE A 137 3.56 -9.82 13.38
N LEU A 138 3.09 -10.32 12.25
CA LEU A 138 2.60 -11.69 12.12
C LEU A 138 3.41 -12.40 11.06
N PHE A 139 4.06 -13.52 11.42
CA PHE A 139 4.77 -14.34 10.45
C PHE A 139 3.81 -15.30 9.77
N HIS A 140 3.88 -15.39 8.45
CA HIS A 140 3.06 -16.27 7.64
C HIS A 140 3.96 -17.11 6.72
N PRO A 141 3.65 -18.41 6.49
CA PRO A 141 4.45 -19.27 5.60
C PRO A 141 4.39 -18.85 4.13
N GLY A 142 3.36 -18.07 3.76
CA GLY A 142 3.15 -17.56 2.41
C GLY A 142 2.00 -16.57 2.39
N LEU A 143 2.20 -15.38 1.82
CA LEU A 143 1.10 -14.43 1.63
C LEU A 143 0.25 -14.83 0.41
N PRO A 144 -1.10 -14.74 0.50
CA PRO A 144 -1.97 -15.03 -0.63
C PRO A 144 -1.60 -14.11 -1.80
N VAL A 145 -1.43 -14.73 -2.96
CA VAL A 145 -1.29 -14.05 -4.25
C VAL A 145 -2.45 -14.51 -5.13
N ASP A 146 -2.91 -13.61 -5.99
CA ASP A 146 -3.93 -13.89 -7.00
C ASP A 146 -3.49 -14.99 -7.98
#